data_AF-A0A2S0HWG7-F1
#
_entry.id   AF-A0A2S0HWG7-F1
#
_cell.length_a   1.000
_cell.length_b   1.000
_cell.length_c   1.000
_cell.angle_alpha   90.00
_cell.angle_beta   90.00
_cell.angle_gamma   90.00
#
_symmetry.space_group_name_H-M   'P 1'
#
loop_
_entity.id
_entity.type
_entity.pdbx_description
1 polymer ?
#
loop_
_entity_poly.entity_id
_entity_poly.type
_entity_poly.pdbx_seq_one_letter_code
_entity_poly.pdbx_strand_id
1 'polypeptide(L)'
;MDTIQRNMSLTGEPPKTINRTQKIATFIGMFGLAILLLATFNVNFPNKGLWLSIALLSITSGIILFAKGAYSNELEGIKNHGVWFKSISSRGFLAWISGISLTGFYVILYFYPVYLGLNSEGENTGIIALFDPLSRILSGNPASQWFVYGTLYTIAIFAFGIKFIWKYRHNRYEKIRTMSVMFFQTAFAFLIPEFMARLNDSEAYNLPYYDLKSIWPLNYYLFDSYSLDGLLSSGNLGLYMLLFGVVSIFIITPILTYKYGKRWYCSWVCGCGGLAETAGDPFRHLSDKSQFAWKVERWVIHSVLVFAVLMTTAMVSTYLGSDPNAYWLTRDVFLIGVAIFLTLIFVLIWIFKKQELKKDARYGAIGYFVIIIGLFLIHSFSGSNNIFIFEASTLRLWYGFLIGAVFSGVIGTGFYPIFGSRVWCRFGCPMAAILGLQQRLFSRFRITTNGGQCISCGNCSTYCEMGIDVRAYAQKGENIVRASCVGCGICSAVCPRGVLKLENGPMQGRIDGNEILLGNDVDLMTLVNKN
;
A
#
# COMPACT_ATOMS: atom_id res chain seq x y z
N MET A 1 5.44 -25.97 39.32
CA MET A 1 5.55 -24.50 39.20
C MET A 1 7.02 -24.14 39.38
N ASP A 2 7.78 -24.06 38.29
CA ASP A 2 9.22 -23.77 38.34
C ASP A 2 9.60 -22.68 37.33
N THR A 3 8.95 -21.52 37.47
CA THR A 3 9.42 -20.31 36.80
C THR A 3 9.58 -19.24 37.85
N ILE A 4 10.78 -19.19 38.45
CA ILE A 4 11.23 -18.05 39.25
C ILE A 4 11.25 -16.84 38.31
N GLN A 5 10.23 -16.00 38.39
CA GLN A 5 10.21 -14.71 37.69
C GLN A 5 11.21 -13.79 38.38
N ARG A 6 12.42 -13.68 37.80
CA ARG A 6 13.53 -12.88 38.36
C ARG A 6 13.33 -11.37 38.31
N ASN A 7 12.26 -10.87 37.67
CA ASN A 7 11.95 -9.45 37.62
C ASN A 7 10.46 -9.26 37.23
N MET A 8 9.72 -8.42 37.96
CA MET A 8 8.33 -8.04 37.65
C MET A 8 8.22 -6.64 37.03
N SER A 9 9.34 -5.97 36.72
CA SER A 9 9.29 -4.62 36.15
C SER A 9 8.73 -4.66 34.72
N LEU A 10 7.66 -3.89 34.50
CA LEU A 10 7.05 -3.67 33.19
C LEU A 10 7.96 -2.89 32.21
N THR A 11 9.02 -2.27 32.73
CA THR A 11 9.80 -1.23 32.02
C THR A 11 11.18 -1.69 31.55
N GLY A 12 11.62 -2.92 31.85
CA GLY A 12 13.02 -3.28 31.62
C GLY A 12 13.36 -4.76 31.66
N GLU A 13 12.54 -5.64 31.09
CA GLU A 13 13.08 -6.98 30.78
C GLU A 13 14.11 -6.84 29.64
N PRO A 14 15.34 -7.39 29.78
CA PRO A 14 16.24 -7.55 28.65
C PRO A 14 15.50 -8.35 27.56
N PRO A 15 15.77 -8.13 26.26
CA PRO A 15 15.06 -8.83 25.19
C PRO A 15 15.11 -10.34 25.46
N LYS A 16 13.93 -10.95 25.65
CA LYS A 16 13.80 -12.38 25.93
C LYS A 16 14.66 -13.15 24.95
N THR A 17 15.59 -13.94 25.48
CA THR A 17 16.46 -14.78 24.67
C THR A 17 15.60 -15.68 23.78
N ILE A 18 16.00 -15.82 22.51
CA ILE A 18 15.26 -16.64 21.57
C ILE A 18 15.26 -18.11 22.03
N ASN A 19 14.09 -18.75 22.00
CA ASN A 19 13.94 -20.13 22.43
C ASN A 19 14.55 -21.12 21.41
N ARG A 20 14.64 -22.40 21.78
CA ARG A 20 15.23 -23.44 20.91
C ARG A 20 14.54 -23.53 19.55
N THR A 21 13.21 -23.44 19.52
CA THR A 21 12.42 -23.46 18.27
C THR A 21 12.77 -22.27 17.38
N GLN A 22 12.86 -21.06 17.94
CA GLN A 22 13.26 -19.85 17.21
C GLN A 22 14.69 -19.92 16.68
N LYS A 23 15.63 -20.53 17.44
CA LYS A 23 17.00 -20.75 16.96
C LYS A 23 17.03 -21.68 15.74
N ILE A 24 16.37 -22.82 15.83
CA ILE A 24 16.26 -23.79 14.72
C ILE A 24 15.60 -23.13 13.50
N ALA A 25 14.49 -22.42 13.72
CA ALA A 25 13.77 -21.71 12.68
C ALA A 25 14.62 -20.63 12.00
N THR A 26 15.44 -19.89 12.78
CA THR A 26 16.38 -18.89 12.25
C THR A 26 17.44 -19.56 11.38
N PHE A 27 18.01 -20.68 11.83
CA PHE A 27 18.99 -21.42 11.03
C PHE A 27 18.40 -21.90 9.69
N ILE A 28 17.22 -22.51 9.72
CA ILE A 28 16.53 -22.97 8.51
C ILE A 28 16.25 -21.80 7.56
N GLY A 29 15.71 -20.68 8.07
CA GLY A 29 15.44 -19.51 7.25
C GLY A 29 16.70 -18.87 6.65
N MET A 30 17.77 -18.76 7.45
CA MET A 30 19.06 -18.21 7.01
C MET A 30 19.74 -19.12 5.97
N PHE A 31 19.57 -20.44 6.08
CA PHE A 31 20.06 -21.38 5.06
C PHE A 31 19.41 -21.12 3.70
N GLY A 32 18.08 -20.97 3.67
CA GLY A 32 17.36 -20.63 2.43
C GLY A 32 17.79 -19.27 1.86
N LEU A 33 17.96 -18.26 2.72
CA LEU A 33 18.46 -16.94 2.31
C LEU A 33 19.90 -17.02 1.76
N ALA A 34 20.76 -17.85 2.35
CA ALA A 34 22.13 -18.04 1.90
C ALA A 34 22.19 -18.64 0.49
N ILE A 35 21.29 -19.58 0.14
CA ILE A 35 21.18 -20.11 -1.22
C ILE A 35 20.86 -18.99 -2.22
N LEU A 36 19.87 -18.15 -1.91
CA LEU A 36 19.52 -17.01 -2.78
C LEU A 36 20.67 -16.02 -2.92
N LEU A 37 21.39 -15.76 -1.83
CA LEU A 37 22.55 -14.87 -1.83
C LEU A 37 23.71 -15.44 -2.66
N LEU A 38 24.01 -16.74 -2.53
CA LEU A 38 25.01 -17.39 -3.37
C LEU A 38 24.63 -17.33 -4.87
N ALA A 39 23.34 -17.47 -5.18
CA ALA A 39 22.86 -17.29 -6.55
C ALA A 39 23.08 -15.86 -7.07
N THR A 40 22.94 -14.83 -6.23
CA THR A 40 23.28 -13.45 -6.64
C THR A 40 24.77 -13.26 -6.97
N PHE A 41 25.66 -14.09 -6.40
CA PHE A 41 27.09 -14.10 -6.72
C PHE A 41 27.47 -15.07 -7.86
N ASN A 42 26.50 -15.46 -8.69
CA ASN A 42 26.69 -16.36 -9.84
C ASN A 42 27.26 -17.75 -9.47
N VAL A 43 27.01 -18.24 -8.25
CA VAL A 43 27.31 -19.63 -7.90
C VAL A 43 26.44 -20.57 -8.72
N ASN A 44 27.06 -21.50 -9.45
CA ASN A 44 26.33 -22.43 -10.30
C ASN A 44 25.73 -23.57 -9.48
N PHE A 45 24.39 -23.68 -9.48
CA PHE A 45 23.67 -24.73 -8.77
C PHE A 45 23.27 -25.87 -9.72
N PRO A 46 23.68 -27.12 -9.44
CA PRO A 46 23.20 -28.26 -10.20
C PRO A 46 21.71 -28.47 -9.91
N ASN A 47 20.88 -28.61 -10.95
CA ASN A 47 19.42 -28.71 -10.83
C ASN A 47 18.80 -27.49 -10.11
N LYS A 48 18.79 -26.34 -10.79
CA LYS A 48 18.30 -25.04 -10.31
C LYS A 48 16.90 -25.12 -9.66
N GLY A 49 15.98 -25.93 -10.21
CA GLY A 49 14.62 -26.06 -9.69
C GLY A 49 14.54 -26.67 -8.29
N LEU A 50 15.41 -27.65 -8.00
CA LEU A 50 15.51 -28.26 -6.67
C LEU A 50 16.06 -27.27 -5.64
N TRP A 51 17.15 -26.58 -5.97
CA TRP A 51 17.75 -25.59 -5.06
C TRP A 51 16.84 -24.39 -4.80
N LEU A 52 16.12 -23.92 -5.82
CA LEU A 52 15.09 -22.91 -5.64
C LEU A 52 14.00 -23.40 -4.67
N SER A 53 13.48 -24.60 -4.88
CA SER A 53 12.44 -25.18 -4.02
C SER A 53 12.91 -25.30 -2.58
N ILE A 54 14.14 -25.78 -2.35
CA ILE A 54 14.76 -25.82 -1.02
C ILE A 54 14.83 -24.41 -0.43
N ALA A 55 15.35 -23.43 -1.17
CA ALA A 55 15.50 -22.06 -0.68
C ALA A 55 14.16 -21.46 -0.24
N LEU A 56 13.14 -21.54 -1.10
CA LEU A 56 11.81 -20.97 -0.84
C LEU A 56 11.08 -21.69 0.31
N LEU A 57 11.17 -23.03 0.37
CA LEU A 57 10.58 -23.82 1.46
C LEU A 57 11.30 -23.58 2.79
N SER A 58 12.64 -23.48 2.79
CA SER A 58 13.42 -23.16 3.98
C SER A 58 13.09 -21.77 4.53
N ILE A 59 12.98 -20.75 3.67
CA ILE A 59 12.57 -19.40 4.09
C ILE A 59 11.14 -19.44 4.68
N THR A 60 10.20 -20.06 3.96
CA THR A 60 8.78 -20.11 4.37
C THR A 60 8.62 -20.87 5.70
N SER A 61 9.19 -22.07 5.80
CA SER A 61 9.13 -22.89 7.02
C SER A 61 9.88 -22.24 8.18
N GLY A 62 11.02 -21.59 7.94
CA GLY A 62 11.75 -20.82 8.94
C GLY A 62 10.90 -19.70 9.55
N ILE A 63 10.23 -18.89 8.73
CA ILE A 63 9.35 -17.82 9.22
C ILE A 63 8.18 -18.40 10.03
N ILE A 64 7.52 -19.43 9.52
CA ILE A 64 6.36 -20.07 10.17
C ILE A 64 6.77 -20.71 11.50
N LEU A 65 7.86 -21.47 11.53
CA LEU A 65 8.38 -22.09 12.77
C LEU A 65 8.82 -21.04 13.80
N PHE A 66 9.43 -19.95 13.35
CA PHE A 66 9.79 -18.83 14.23
C PHE A 66 8.54 -18.20 14.84
N ALA A 67 7.50 -17.97 14.04
CA ALA A 67 6.23 -17.43 14.50
C ALA A 67 5.54 -18.37 15.50
N LYS A 68 5.53 -19.68 15.23
CA LYS A 68 5.02 -20.68 16.17
C LYS A 68 5.77 -20.60 17.50
N GLY A 69 7.10 -20.60 17.48
CA GLY A 69 7.92 -20.45 18.68
C GLY A 69 7.72 -19.12 19.42
N ALA A 70 7.33 -18.05 18.72
CA ALA A 70 7.10 -16.74 19.31
C ALA A 70 5.71 -16.57 19.95
N TYR A 71 4.68 -17.24 19.43
CA TYR A 71 3.29 -16.95 19.79
C TYR A 71 2.48 -18.15 20.29
N SER A 72 2.94 -19.40 20.13
CA SER A 72 2.14 -20.58 20.49
C SER A 72 1.79 -20.63 21.97
N ASN A 73 2.79 -20.38 22.82
CA ASN A 73 2.68 -20.53 24.28
C ASN A 73 2.28 -19.21 24.97
N GLU A 74 2.00 -18.17 24.19
CA GLU A 74 1.52 -16.91 24.73
C GLU A 74 -0.01 -16.98 24.89
N LEU A 75 -0.52 -16.56 26.06
CA LEU A 75 -1.95 -16.27 26.25
C LEU A 75 -2.49 -15.33 25.16
N GLU A 76 -3.76 -15.52 24.83
CA GLU A 76 -4.46 -14.65 23.89
C GLU A 76 -4.63 -13.24 24.46
N GLY A 77 -4.56 -12.24 23.58
CA GLY A 77 -4.82 -10.85 23.93
C GLY A 77 -3.67 -9.91 23.59
N ILE A 78 -3.74 -8.71 24.18
CA ILE A 78 -2.92 -7.56 23.80
C ILE A 78 -1.63 -7.59 24.61
N LYS A 79 -0.49 -7.80 23.93
CA LYS A 79 0.81 -7.94 24.59
C LYS A 79 1.85 -6.99 24.01
N ASN A 80 2.66 -6.45 24.90
CA ASN A 80 3.86 -5.73 24.51
C ASN A 80 4.97 -6.75 24.22
N HIS A 81 5.38 -6.87 22.95
CA HIS A 81 6.46 -7.78 22.54
C HIS A 81 7.84 -7.11 22.57
N GLY A 82 8.00 -6.04 23.35
CA GLY A 82 9.26 -5.33 23.53
C GLY A 82 9.80 -4.74 22.22
N VAL A 83 8.92 -4.26 21.34
CA VAL A 83 9.32 -3.79 19.99
C VAL A 83 10.31 -2.61 20.03
N TRP A 84 10.29 -1.82 21.10
CA TRP A 84 11.23 -0.72 21.33
C TRP A 84 12.63 -1.16 21.78
N PHE A 85 12.79 -2.40 22.26
CA PHE A 85 14.07 -2.91 22.76
C PHE A 85 14.86 -3.70 21.72
N LYS A 86 14.26 -4.01 20.56
CA LYS A 86 14.89 -4.82 19.51
C LYS A 86 15.56 -3.91 18.48
N SER A 87 16.86 -4.08 18.27
CA SER A 87 17.68 -3.31 17.31
C SER A 87 17.05 -3.20 15.91
N ILE A 88 16.40 -4.27 15.41
CA ILE A 88 15.72 -4.27 14.11
C ILE A 88 14.50 -3.36 14.05
N SER A 89 13.74 -3.21 15.14
CA SER A 89 12.46 -2.48 15.16
C SER A 89 12.50 -1.16 15.90
N SER A 90 13.63 -0.78 16.50
CA SER A 90 13.79 0.46 17.28
C SER A 90 14.75 1.48 16.64
N ARG A 91 14.89 1.47 15.31
CA ARG A 91 15.87 2.29 14.56
C ARG A 91 17.34 2.05 14.99
N GLY A 92 17.63 0.86 15.53
CA GLY A 92 18.99 0.45 15.88
C GLY A 92 19.83 0.07 14.66
N PHE A 93 21.03 -0.42 14.90
CA PHE A 93 21.98 -0.80 13.84
C PHE A 93 21.41 -1.79 12.82
N LEU A 94 20.70 -2.83 13.28
CA LEU A 94 20.09 -3.82 12.38
C LEU A 94 18.94 -3.25 11.55
N ALA A 95 18.23 -2.24 12.07
CA ALA A 95 17.21 -1.52 11.33
C ALA A 95 17.82 -0.77 10.14
N TRP A 96 18.94 -0.07 10.36
CA TRP A 96 19.65 0.66 9.31
C TRP A 96 20.26 -0.28 8.27
N ILE A 97 20.93 -1.35 8.69
CA ILE A 97 21.43 -2.37 7.74
C ILE A 97 20.29 -2.89 6.88
N SER A 98 19.19 -3.33 7.50
CA SER A 98 18.07 -3.88 6.74
C SER A 98 17.45 -2.85 5.80
N GLY A 99 17.32 -1.60 6.24
CA GLY A 99 16.77 -0.53 5.41
C GLY A 99 17.66 -0.17 4.22
N ILE A 100 18.98 -0.11 4.42
CA ILE A 100 19.96 0.13 3.36
C ILE A 100 19.98 -1.06 2.39
N SER A 101 20.01 -2.29 2.89
CA SER A 101 20.00 -3.50 2.04
C SER A 101 18.72 -3.62 1.20
N LEU A 102 17.54 -3.37 1.78
CA LEU A 102 16.29 -3.35 1.04
C LEU A 102 16.28 -2.22 0.00
N THR A 103 16.73 -1.03 0.38
CA THR A 103 16.83 0.11 -0.55
C THR A 103 17.76 -0.22 -1.72
N GLY A 104 18.95 -0.76 -1.44
CA GLY A 104 19.90 -1.19 -2.46
C GLY A 104 19.33 -2.26 -3.38
N PHE A 105 18.60 -3.24 -2.83
CA PHE A 105 17.89 -4.25 -3.62
C PHE A 105 16.91 -3.61 -4.62
N TYR A 106 16.10 -2.64 -4.18
CA TYR A 106 15.16 -1.95 -5.08
C TYR A 106 15.85 -1.07 -6.12
N VAL A 107 16.96 -0.40 -5.76
CA VAL A 107 17.77 0.36 -6.74
C VAL A 107 18.28 -0.57 -7.83
N ILE A 108 18.84 -1.73 -7.45
CA ILE A 108 19.33 -2.72 -8.41
C ILE A 108 18.16 -3.28 -9.25
N LEU A 109 17.03 -3.62 -8.61
CA LEU A 109 15.86 -4.17 -9.29
C LEU A 109 15.32 -3.26 -10.40
N TYR A 110 15.22 -1.96 -10.14
CA TYR A 110 14.65 -0.99 -11.09
C TYR A 110 15.65 -0.49 -12.12
N PHE A 111 16.90 -0.21 -11.72
CA PHE A 111 17.86 0.50 -12.58
C PHE A 111 18.95 -0.40 -13.15
N TYR A 112 19.28 -1.50 -12.48
CA TYR A 112 20.40 -2.36 -12.86
C TYR A 112 20.04 -3.86 -12.79
N PRO A 113 18.97 -4.30 -13.48
CA PRO A 113 18.52 -5.69 -13.42
C PRO A 113 19.57 -6.69 -13.95
N VAL A 114 20.55 -6.23 -14.74
CA VAL A 114 21.69 -7.02 -15.20
C VAL A 114 22.51 -7.58 -14.03
N TYR A 115 22.63 -6.85 -12.91
CA TYR A 115 23.31 -7.37 -11.72
C TYR A 115 22.53 -8.47 -10.98
N LEU A 116 21.23 -8.61 -11.25
CA LEU A 116 20.44 -9.77 -10.80
C LEU A 116 20.55 -10.95 -11.76
N GLY A 117 21.21 -10.76 -12.91
CA GLY A 117 21.44 -11.76 -13.94
C GLY A 117 20.41 -11.76 -15.07
N LEU A 118 19.72 -10.63 -15.30
CA LEU A 118 18.84 -10.48 -16.45
C LEU A 118 19.68 -10.30 -17.72
N ASN A 119 19.50 -11.19 -18.69
CA ASN A 119 20.12 -11.07 -20.01
C ASN A 119 19.03 -10.97 -21.08
N SER A 120 19.10 -9.94 -21.92
CA SER A 120 18.12 -9.70 -22.99
C SER A 120 18.36 -10.52 -24.26
N GLU A 121 19.61 -10.93 -24.51
CA GLU A 121 20.02 -11.59 -25.76
C GLU A 121 20.56 -13.01 -25.54
N GLY A 122 20.52 -13.53 -24.31
CA GLY A 122 21.09 -14.82 -23.93
C GLY A 122 20.43 -15.42 -22.70
N GLU A 123 20.98 -16.55 -22.22
CA GLU A 123 20.45 -17.18 -21.01
C GLU A 123 20.64 -16.31 -19.78
N ASN A 124 19.64 -16.28 -18.90
CA ASN A 124 19.74 -15.61 -17.62
C ASN A 124 20.89 -16.19 -16.79
N THR A 125 21.49 -15.33 -15.97
CA THR A 125 22.52 -15.70 -14.99
C THR A 125 22.04 -15.38 -13.57
N GLY A 126 22.90 -15.62 -12.58
CA GLY A 126 22.67 -15.20 -11.20
C GLY A 126 21.38 -15.72 -10.55
N ILE A 127 20.73 -14.84 -9.80
CA ILE A 127 19.49 -15.16 -9.08
C ILE A 127 18.32 -15.34 -10.04
N ILE A 128 18.25 -14.59 -11.15
CA ILE A 128 17.15 -14.73 -12.12
C ILE A 128 17.19 -16.13 -12.76
N ALA A 129 18.37 -16.62 -13.11
CA ALA A 129 18.53 -17.97 -13.64
C ALA A 129 18.03 -19.07 -12.69
N LEU A 130 18.19 -18.87 -11.38
CA LEU A 130 17.69 -19.82 -10.37
C LEU A 130 16.15 -19.93 -10.42
N PHE A 131 15.46 -18.85 -10.81
CA PHE A 131 13.99 -18.79 -10.92
C PHE A 131 13.45 -19.24 -12.29
N ASP A 132 14.30 -19.39 -13.32
CA ASP A 132 13.87 -19.81 -14.66
C ASP A 132 13.01 -21.09 -14.65
N PRO A 133 13.34 -22.17 -13.91
CA PRO A 133 12.51 -23.37 -13.93
C PRO A 133 11.09 -23.13 -13.44
N LEU A 134 10.93 -22.29 -12.40
CA LEU A 134 9.61 -21.96 -11.85
C LEU A 134 8.84 -21.04 -12.79
N SER A 135 9.50 -20.05 -13.40
CA SER A 135 8.88 -19.16 -14.39
C SER A 135 8.38 -19.94 -15.59
N ARG A 136 9.21 -20.80 -16.18
CA ARG A 136 8.83 -21.63 -17.33
C ARG A 136 7.63 -22.55 -17.02
N ILE A 137 7.51 -23.03 -15.78
CA ILE A 137 6.34 -23.83 -15.36
C ILE A 137 5.07 -22.95 -15.27
N LEU A 138 5.16 -21.73 -14.76
CA LEU A 138 3.97 -20.90 -14.55
C LEU A 138 3.57 -20.12 -15.81
N SER A 139 4.51 -19.38 -16.40
CA SER A 139 4.28 -18.44 -17.49
C SER A 139 4.73 -18.90 -18.86
N GLY A 140 5.42 -20.06 -18.96
CA GLY A 140 6.01 -20.53 -20.22
C GLY A 140 7.31 -19.80 -20.60
N ASN A 141 7.58 -18.64 -20.01
CA ASN A 141 8.68 -17.75 -20.37
C ASN A 141 9.86 -17.83 -19.38
N PRO A 142 11.09 -17.45 -19.80
CA PRO A 142 12.21 -17.24 -18.89
C PRO A 142 11.87 -16.24 -17.77
N ALA A 143 12.52 -16.36 -16.62
CA ALA A 143 12.23 -15.48 -15.49
C ALA A 143 12.66 -14.05 -15.79
N SER A 144 11.84 -13.08 -15.40
CA SER A 144 12.21 -11.65 -15.36
C SER A 144 12.55 -11.22 -13.93
N GLN A 145 13.15 -10.04 -13.78
CA GLN A 145 13.34 -9.42 -12.46
C GLN A 145 12.02 -9.22 -11.70
N TRP A 146 10.93 -8.96 -12.43
CA TRP A 146 9.59 -8.80 -11.85
C TRP A 146 9.00 -10.13 -11.40
N PHE A 147 9.30 -11.24 -12.09
CA PHE A 147 8.91 -12.58 -11.66
C PHE A 147 9.59 -12.97 -10.34
N VAL A 148 10.90 -12.73 -10.22
CA VAL A 148 11.66 -12.96 -8.98
C VAL A 148 11.08 -12.13 -7.84
N TYR A 149 10.88 -10.82 -8.10
CA TYR A 149 10.27 -9.92 -7.13
C TYR A 149 8.88 -10.40 -6.70
N GLY A 150 7.99 -10.69 -7.66
CA GLY A 150 6.62 -11.14 -7.41
C GLY A 150 6.56 -12.45 -6.62
N THR A 151 7.47 -13.38 -6.89
CA THR A 151 7.57 -14.66 -6.16
C THR A 151 7.99 -14.41 -4.71
N LEU A 152 9.10 -13.67 -4.49
CA LEU A 152 9.60 -13.36 -3.15
C LEU A 152 8.59 -12.54 -2.33
N TYR A 153 7.91 -11.59 -2.99
CA TYR A 153 6.88 -10.75 -2.39
C TYR A 153 5.66 -11.58 -1.96
N THR A 154 5.22 -12.51 -2.81
CA THR A 154 4.09 -13.41 -2.51
C THR A 154 4.43 -14.35 -1.35
N ILE A 155 5.65 -14.90 -1.31
CA ILE A 155 6.13 -15.72 -0.19
C ILE A 155 6.20 -14.90 1.10
N ALA A 156 6.70 -13.66 1.04
CA ALA A 156 6.76 -12.78 2.21
C ALA A 156 5.35 -12.52 2.77
N ILE A 157 4.39 -12.12 1.94
CA ILE A 157 3.00 -11.91 2.37
C ILE A 157 2.38 -13.19 2.91
N PHE A 158 2.62 -14.33 2.29
CA PHE A 158 2.08 -15.61 2.74
C PHE A 158 2.65 -16.02 4.10
N ALA A 159 3.98 -16.09 4.23
CA ALA A 159 4.64 -16.55 5.45
C ALA A 159 4.43 -15.59 6.63
N PHE A 160 4.59 -14.28 6.41
CA PHE A 160 4.30 -13.28 7.44
C PHE A 160 2.80 -13.09 7.69
N GLY A 161 1.94 -13.43 6.72
CA GLY A 161 0.48 -13.51 6.89
C GLY A 161 0.09 -14.58 7.89
N ILE A 162 0.67 -15.78 7.80
CA ILE A 162 0.49 -16.86 8.78
C ILE A 162 0.96 -16.41 10.18
N LYS A 163 2.14 -15.78 10.26
CA LYS A 163 2.63 -15.18 11.52
C LYS A 163 1.61 -14.19 12.10
N PHE A 164 1.06 -13.32 11.26
CA PHE A 164 0.10 -12.30 11.69
C PHE A 164 -1.21 -12.93 12.20
N ILE A 165 -1.71 -13.96 11.51
CA ILE A 165 -2.89 -14.74 11.92
C ILE A 165 -2.67 -15.38 13.29
N TRP A 166 -1.48 -15.94 13.57
CA TRP A 166 -1.17 -16.47 14.89
C TRP A 166 -1.13 -15.41 15.97
N LYS A 167 -0.46 -14.27 15.71
CA LYS A 167 -0.36 -13.16 16.66
C LYS A 167 -1.75 -12.61 17.02
N TYR A 168 -2.65 -12.47 16.05
CA TYR A 168 -4.00 -11.94 16.23
C TYR A 168 -5.09 -13.02 16.21
N ARG A 169 -4.79 -14.25 16.66
CA ARG A 169 -5.70 -15.41 16.57
C ARG A 169 -7.07 -15.22 17.24
N HIS A 170 -7.13 -14.35 18.25
CA HIS A 170 -8.33 -13.97 18.99
C HIS A 170 -9.26 -13.03 18.20
N ASN A 171 -8.76 -12.29 17.20
CA ASN A 171 -9.53 -11.31 16.46
C ASN A 171 -9.97 -11.85 15.09
N ARG A 172 -11.28 -12.09 14.92
CA ARG A 172 -11.85 -12.59 13.64
C ARG A 172 -11.63 -11.64 12.48
N TYR A 173 -11.72 -10.32 12.71
CA TYR A 173 -11.53 -9.32 11.66
C TYR A 173 -10.13 -9.40 11.07
N GLU A 174 -9.11 -9.48 11.93
CA GLU A 174 -7.71 -9.58 11.51
C GLU A 174 -7.43 -10.89 10.76
N LYS A 175 -8.02 -12.01 11.19
CA LYS A 175 -7.88 -13.29 10.48
C LYS A 175 -8.44 -13.23 9.06
N ILE A 176 -9.70 -12.79 8.91
CA ILE A 176 -10.38 -12.75 7.60
C ILE A 176 -9.67 -11.78 6.66
N ARG A 177 -9.33 -10.60 7.14
CA ARG A 177 -8.62 -9.58 6.38
C ARG A 177 -7.26 -10.08 5.88
N THR A 178 -6.47 -10.73 6.73
CA THR A 178 -5.16 -11.26 6.33
C THR A 178 -5.30 -12.40 5.32
N MET A 179 -6.31 -13.28 5.47
CA MET A 179 -6.62 -14.30 4.45
C MET A 179 -6.99 -13.66 3.11
N SER A 180 -7.81 -12.60 3.11
CA SER A 180 -8.16 -11.83 1.91
C SER A 180 -6.91 -11.30 1.21
N VAL A 181 -6.02 -10.65 1.94
CA VAL A 181 -4.78 -10.09 1.38
C VAL A 181 -3.89 -11.19 0.79
N MET A 182 -3.71 -12.30 1.49
CA MET A 182 -2.93 -13.43 0.98
C MET A 182 -3.55 -14.00 -0.30
N PHE A 183 -4.87 -14.11 -0.35
CA PHE A 183 -5.60 -14.56 -1.53
C PHE A 183 -5.43 -13.60 -2.71
N PHE A 184 -5.66 -12.30 -2.55
CA PHE A 184 -5.50 -11.33 -3.64
C PHE A 184 -4.05 -11.22 -4.11
N GLN A 185 -3.07 -11.32 -3.21
CA GLN A 185 -1.67 -11.33 -3.61
C GLN A 185 -1.33 -12.59 -4.43
N THR A 186 -1.65 -13.78 -3.92
CA THR A 186 -1.26 -15.02 -4.58
C THR A 186 -2.07 -15.27 -5.85
N ALA A 187 -3.40 -15.10 -5.80
CA ALA A 187 -4.27 -15.39 -6.94
C ALA A 187 -4.24 -14.26 -7.99
N PHE A 188 -4.59 -13.03 -7.60
CA PHE A 188 -4.80 -11.93 -8.56
C PHE A 188 -3.51 -11.24 -8.98
N ALA A 189 -2.55 -11.08 -8.07
CA ALA A 189 -1.31 -10.35 -8.37
C ALA A 189 -0.22 -11.23 -9.00
N PHE A 190 -0.23 -12.53 -8.68
CA PHE A 190 0.84 -13.44 -9.07
C PHE A 190 0.33 -14.52 -10.03
N LEU A 191 -0.52 -15.46 -9.57
CA LEU A 191 -0.88 -16.61 -10.41
C LEU A 191 -1.67 -16.26 -11.67
N ILE A 192 -2.69 -15.40 -11.59
CA ILE A 192 -3.52 -15.06 -12.76
C ILE A 192 -2.67 -14.41 -13.86
N PRO A 193 -1.90 -13.33 -13.61
CA PRO A 193 -1.06 -12.74 -14.64
C PRO A 193 -0.03 -13.70 -15.24
N GLU A 194 0.60 -14.56 -14.42
CA GLU A 194 1.58 -15.53 -14.92
C GLU A 194 0.91 -16.61 -15.79
N PHE A 195 -0.25 -17.13 -15.39
CA PHE A 195 -1.00 -18.08 -16.23
C PHE A 195 -1.56 -17.44 -17.50
N MET A 196 -1.95 -16.16 -17.45
CA MET A 196 -2.34 -15.41 -18.64
C MET A 196 -1.18 -15.28 -19.62
N ALA A 197 0.03 -15.00 -19.14
CA ALA A 197 1.22 -14.94 -19.98
C ALA A 197 1.49 -16.27 -20.69
N ARG A 198 1.24 -17.41 -20.02
CA ARG A 198 1.38 -18.74 -20.65
C ARG A 198 0.36 -19.01 -21.76
N LEU A 199 -0.82 -18.43 -21.66
CA LEU A 199 -1.87 -18.60 -22.67
C LEU A 199 -1.63 -17.74 -23.93
N ASN A 200 -0.68 -16.80 -23.88
CA ASN A 200 -0.35 -15.89 -24.99
C ASN A 200 0.61 -16.45 -26.05
N ASP A 201 1.17 -17.65 -25.87
CA ASP A 201 2.03 -18.26 -26.89
C ASP A 201 1.25 -18.72 -28.14
N SER A 202 -0.06 -18.44 -28.19
CA SER A 202 -0.91 -18.67 -29.35
C SER A 202 -0.83 -17.45 -30.27
N GLU A 203 -0.49 -17.59 -31.56
CA GLU A 203 -0.42 -16.48 -32.55
C GLU A 203 -1.71 -15.62 -32.63
N ALA A 204 -2.83 -16.11 -32.10
CA ALA A 204 -4.12 -15.42 -32.05
C ALA A 204 -4.39 -14.60 -30.76
N TYR A 205 -3.53 -14.66 -29.73
CA TYR A 205 -3.80 -14.05 -28.41
C TYR A 205 -2.52 -13.45 -27.80
N ASN A 206 -2.41 -12.11 -27.72
CA ASN A 206 -1.26 -11.41 -27.10
C ASN A 206 -1.70 -10.50 -25.94
N LEU A 207 -2.18 -11.07 -24.83
CA LEU A 207 -2.67 -10.30 -23.68
C LEU A 207 -1.53 -9.67 -22.87
N PRO A 208 -1.45 -8.35 -22.71
CA PRO A 208 -0.44 -7.76 -21.85
C PRO A 208 -0.63 -8.20 -20.38
N TYR A 209 0.48 -8.35 -19.66
CA TYR A 209 0.49 -8.59 -18.21
C TYR A 209 -0.36 -7.52 -17.50
N TYR A 210 -1.52 -7.91 -16.97
CA TYR A 210 -2.44 -6.99 -16.32
C TYR A 210 -2.80 -7.46 -14.91
N ASP A 211 -2.31 -6.73 -13.92
CA ASP A 211 -2.70 -6.92 -12.53
C ASP A 211 -4.10 -6.34 -12.29
N LEU A 212 -5.11 -7.23 -12.31
CA LEU A 212 -6.52 -6.90 -12.07
C LEU A 212 -6.78 -6.19 -10.73
N LYS A 213 -5.90 -6.33 -9.72
CA LYS A 213 -6.06 -5.61 -8.45
C LYS A 213 -5.43 -4.21 -8.48
N SER A 214 -4.61 -3.88 -9.47
CA SER A 214 -3.92 -2.59 -9.55
C SER A 214 -4.80 -1.56 -10.25
N ILE A 215 -5.31 -0.59 -9.48
CA ILE A 215 -6.27 0.41 -9.96
C ILE A 215 -5.53 1.73 -10.18
N TRP A 216 -5.86 2.46 -11.25
CA TRP A 216 -5.36 3.81 -11.45
C TRP A 216 -5.76 4.73 -10.29
N PRO A 217 -4.90 5.65 -9.79
CA PRO A 217 -3.60 6.07 -10.31
C PRO A 217 -2.40 5.28 -9.79
N LEU A 218 -2.61 4.14 -9.11
CA LEU A 218 -1.50 3.27 -8.69
C LEU A 218 -0.92 2.51 -9.91
N ASN A 219 -1.79 2.01 -10.79
CA ASN A 219 -1.42 1.44 -12.09
C ASN A 219 -1.32 2.52 -13.16
N TYR A 220 -0.17 3.19 -13.24
CA TYR A 220 0.03 4.27 -14.21
C TYR A 220 0.39 3.76 -15.61
N TYR A 221 1.01 2.58 -15.71
CA TYR A 221 1.39 1.97 -16.99
C TYR A 221 0.18 1.61 -17.85
N LEU A 222 -1.01 1.42 -17.25
CA LEU A 222 -2.24 1.09 -17.96
C LEU A 222 -2.53 2.03 -19.15
N PHE A 223 -2.18 3.31 -19.01
CA PHE A 223 -2.42 4.32 -20.05
C PHE A 223 -1.16 4.70 -20.83
N ASP A 224 -0.07 3.93 -20.71
CA ASP A 224 1.10 4.10 -21.55
C ASP A 224 0.84 3.56 -22.96
N SER A 225 1.52 4.11 -23.96
CA SER A 225 1.28 3.77 -25.37
C SER A 225 1.47 2.28 -25.63
N TYR A 226 2.54 1.69 -25.07
CA TYR A 226 2.80 0.24 -25.20
C TYR A 226 1.68 -0.64 -24.62
N SER A 227 1.15 -0.28 -23.43
CA SER A 227 0.07 -1.03 -22.81
C SER A 227 -1.26 -0.85 -23.54
N LEU A 228 -1.54 0.35 -24.05
CA LEU A 228 -2.72 0.61 -24.88
C LEU A 228 -2.66 -0.16 -26.19
N ASP A 229 -1.53 -0.15 -26.89
CA ASP A 229 -1.33 -0.89 -28.14
C ASP A 229 -1.47 -2.41 -27.91
N GLY A 230 -0.89 -2.93 -26.82
CA GLY A 230 -1.05 -4.34 -26.43
C GLY A 230 -2.51 -4.71 -26.11
N LEU A 231 -3.23 -3.87 -25.35
CA LEU A 231 -4.63 -4.13 -25.00
C LEU A 231 -5.56 -4.01 -26.21
N LEU A 232 -5.34 -3.03 -27.09
CA LEU A 232 -6.19 -2.81 -28.25
C LEU A 232 -5.92 -3.85 -29.36
N SER A 233 -4.68 -4.32 -29.50
CA SER A 233 -4.33 -5.41 -30.43
C SER A 233 -4.83 -6.79 -29.96
N SER A 234 -5.13 -6.96 -28.66
CA SER A 234 -5.68 -8.18 -28.07
C SER A 234 -7.18 -8.41 -28.34
N GLY A 235 -7.80 -7.62 -29.23
CA GLY A 235 -9.22 -7.71 -29.56
C GLY A 235 -10.15 -7.43 -28.36
N ASN A 236 -11.30 -8.12 -28.31
CA ASN A 236 -12.36 -7.85 -27.33
C ASN A 236 -11.90 -7.99 -25.88
N LEU A 237 -11.01 -8.94 -25.58
CA LEU A 237 -10.56 -9.19 -24.22
C LEU A 237 -9.72 -8.03 -23.68
N GLY A 238 -8.77 -7.51 -24.47
CA GLY A 238 -7.98 -6.36 -24.03
C GLY A 238 -8.82 -5.08 -23.94
N LEU A 239 -9.82 -4.90 -24.79
CA LEU A 239 -10.82 -3.83 -24.62
C LEU A 239 -11.60 -3.97 -23.30
N TYR A 240 -12.03 -5.17 -22.92
CA TYR A 240 -12.70 -5.40 -21.63
C TYR A 240 -11.78 -5.11 -20.45
N MET A 241 -10.48 -5.41 -20.54
CA MET A 241 -9.51 -5.10 -19.48
C MET A 241 -9.27 -3.60 -19.35
N LEU A 242 -9.18 -2.86 -20.46
CA LEU A 242 -9.08 -1.41 -20.45
C LEU A 242 -10.36 -0.78 -19.86
N LEU A 243 -11.54 -1.24 -20.29
CA LEU A 243 -12.82 -0.80 -19.77
C LEU A 243 -12.95 -1.11 -18.28
N PHE A 244 -12.51 -2.30 -17.84
CA PHE A 244 -12.46 -2.65 -16.42
C PHE A 244 -11.55 -1.70 -15.65
N GLY A 245 -10.38 -1.33 -16.19
CA GLY A 245 -9.49 -0.33 -15.60
C GLY A 245 -10.19 1.01 -15.35
N VAL A 246 -10.91 1.55 -16.35
CA VAL A 246 -11.68 2.81 -16.24
C VAL A 246 -12.86 2.67 -15.27
N VAL A 247 -13.67 1.61 -15.41
CA VAL A 247 -14.82 1.33 -14.54
C VAL A 247 -14.39 1.12 -13.09
N SER A 248 -13.21 0.53 -12.86
CA SER A 248 -12.70 0.25 -11.52
C SER A 248 -12.49 1.52 -10.70
N ILE A 249 -12.00 2.61 -11.31
CA ILE A 249 -11.80 3.88 -10.62
C ILE A 249 -13.06 4.74 -10.56
N PHE A 250 -13.84 4.83 -11.63
CA PHE A 250 -14.97 5.78 -11.68
C PHE A 250 -16.27 5.22 -11.10
N ILE A 251 -16.43 3.89 -11.03
CA ILE A 251 -17.67 3.25 -10.59
C ILE A 251 -17.43 2.38 -9.36
N ILE A 252 -16.59 1.33 -9.50
CA ILE A 252 -16.41 0.33 -8.44
C ILE A 252 -15.79 0.97 -7.19
N THR A 253 -14.72 1.75 -7.35
CA THR A 253 -14.00 2.37 -6.25
C THR A 253 -14.88 3.33 -5.43
N PRO A 254 -15.62 4.30 -6.01
CA PRO A 254 -16.51 5.17 -5.27
C PRO A 254 -17.61 4.41 -4.51
N ILE A 255 -18.22 3.39 -5.14
CA ILE A 255 -19.29 2.59 -4.51
C ILE A 255 -18.75 1.82 -3.30
N LEU A 256 -17.63 1.13 -3.46
CA LEU A 256 -17.01 0.36 -2.37
C LEU A 256 -16.48 1.28 -1.27
N THR A 257 -15.90 2.43 -1.62
CA THR A 257 -15.39 3.40 -0.64
C THR A 257 -16.54 4.06 0.12
N TYR A 258 -17.67 4.33 -0.52
CA TYR A 258 -18.88 4.79 0.15
C TYR A 258 -19.35 3.79 1.22
N LYS A 259 -19.42 2.49 0.87
CA LYS A 259 -19.93 1.44 1.76
C LYS A 259 -18.95 1.03 2.86
N TYR A 260 -17.66 0.93 2.55
CA TYR A 260 -16.67 0.30 3.44
C TYR A 260 -15.56 1.25 3.88
N GLY A 261 -15.48 2.47 3.34
CA GLY A 261 -14.29 3.32 3.50
C GLY A 261 -13.12 2.76 2.70
N LYS A 262 -11.93 3.33 2.82
CA LYS A 262 -10.75 2.91 2.04
C LYS A 262 -10.19 1.54 2.44
N ARG A 263 -10.74 0.90 3.49
CA ARG A 263 -10.26 -0.40 3.99
C ARG A 263 -10.42 -1.52 2.96
N TRP A 264 -11.48 -1.50 2.15
CA TRP A 264 -11.72 -2.54 1.13
C TRP A 264 -10.52 -2.71 0.19
N TYR A 265 -9.83 -1.61 -0.13
CA TYR A 265 -8.65 -1.65 -0.98
C TYR A 265 -7.37 -1.69 -0.14
N CYS A 266 -7.08 -0.62 0.62
CA CYS A 266 -5.80 -0.41 1.28
C CYS A 266 -5.43 -1.46 2.34
N SER A 267 -6.41 -2.20 2.85
CA SER A 267 -6.22 -3.16 3.94
C SER A 267 -6.65 -4.59 3.60
N TRP A 268 -7.41 -4.81 2.52
CA TRP A 268 -7.98 -6.12 2.18
C TRP A 268 -7.54 -6.66 0.80
N VAL A 269 -7.12 -5.79 -0.13
CA VAL A 269 -6.80 -6.16 -1.53
C VAL A 269 -5.41 -5.69 -1.95
N CYS A 270 -5.01 -4.49 -1.54
CA CYS A 270 -3.78 -3.84 -1.99
C CYS A 270 -2.53 -4.60 -1.52
N GLY A 271 -1.65 -4.97 -2.46
CA GLY A 271 -0.38 -5.66 -2.15
C GLY A 271 0.53 -4.87 -1.21
N CYS A 272 0.72 -3.56 -1.45
CA CYS A 272 1.50 -2.69 -0.57
C CYS A 272 0.96 -2.68 0.86
N GLY A 273 -0.38 -2.66 0.99
CA GLY A 273 -1.06 -2.80 2.28
C GLY A 273 -0.80 -4.17 2.90
N GLY A 274 -0.84 -5.23 2.11
CA GLY A 274 -0.56 -6.59 2.58
C GLY A 274 0.82 -6.77 3.16
N LEU A 275 1.86 -6.29 2.48
CA LEU A 275 3.23 -6.34 3.00
C LEU A 275 3.39 -5.49 4.28
N ALA A 276 2.77 -4.31 4.32
CA ALA A 276 2.78 -3.43 5.49
C ALA A 276 2.11 -4.07 6.72
N GLU A 277 0.97 -4.72 6.52
CA GLU A 277 0.20 -5.37 7.59
C GLU A 277 0.86 -6.65 8.09
N THR A 278 1.58 -7.37 7.22
CA THR A 278 2.21 -8.67 7.54
C THR A 278 3.66 -8.50 7.98
N ALA A 279 4.58 -8.39 7.02
CA ALA A 279 6.02 -8.24 7.28
C ALA A 279 6.31 -6.93 8.03
N GLY A 280 5.56 -5.86 7.75
CA GLY A 280 5.72 -4.55 8.35
C GLY A 280 5.20 -4.42 9.79
N ASP A 281 4.40 -5.37 10.30
CA ASP A 281 3.75 -5.29 11.63
C ASP A 281 4.67 -4.91 12.81
N PRO A 282 5.93 -5.39 12.90
CA PRO A 282 6.85 -4.98 13.97
C PRO A 282 7.15 -3.48 14.01
N PHE A 283 7.01 -2.77 12.89
CA PHE A 283 7.44 -1.38 12.71
C PHE A 283 6.31 -0.34 12.87
N ARG A 284 5.07 -0.77 13.16
CA ARG A 284 3.90 0.14 13.28
C ARG A 284 4.16 1.36 14.18
N HIS A 285 4.86 1.12 15.30
CA HIS A 285 5.12 2.13 16.32
C HIS A 285 6.02 3.28 15.87
N LEU A 286 6.85 3.06 14.85
CA LEU A 286 7.78 4.05 14.30
C LEU A 286 7.09 5.17 13.51
N SER A 287 5.81 4.99 13.18
CA SER A 287 5.04 5.97 12.42
C SER A 287 4.91 7.28 13.21
N ASP A 288 5.51 8.36 12.71
CA ASP A 288 5.58 9.63 13.44
C ASP A 288 4.18 10.29 13.57
N LYS A 289 3.84 10.75 14.77
CA LYS A 289 2.57 11.44 15.08
C LYS A 289 2.75 12.97 15.21
N SER A 290 3.95 13.49 14.98
CA SER A 290 4.25 14.91 15.05
C SER A 290 3.40 15.74 14.09
N GLN A 291 3.13 16.99 14.46
CA GLN A 291 2.43 17.92 13.57
C GLN A 291 3.22 18.21 12.29
N PHE A 292 4.55 18.14 12.35
CA PHE A 292 5.42 18.27 11.18
C PHE A 292 5.17 17.14 10.18
N ALA A 293 5.26 15.87 10.63
CA ALA A 293 5.00 14.72 9.77
C ALA A 293 3.60 14.76 9.16
N TRP A 294 2.60 15.22 9.91
CA TRP A 294 1.24 15.40 9.39
C TRP A 294 1.11 16.49 8.32
N LYS A 295 1.81 17.63 8.47
CA LYS A 295 1.85 18.66 7.43
C LYS A 295 2.53 18.14 6.16
N VAL A 296 3.67 17.46 6.31
CA VAL A 296 4.40 16.85 5.19
C VAL A 296 3.54 15.81 4.48
N GLU A 297 2.92 14.88 5.22
CA GLU A 297 1.99 13.87 4.69
C GLU A 297 0.93 14.50 3.79
N ARG A 298 0.29 15.57 4.28
CA ARG A 298 -0.76 16.25 3.53
C ARG A 298 -0.24 16.86 2.23
N TRP A 299 0.89 17.56 2.24
CA TRP A 299 1.38 18.21 1.03
C TRP A 299 1.86 17.17 0.02
N VAL A 300 2.75 16.26 0.43
CA VAL A 300 3.38 15.28 -0.47
C VAL A 300 2.34 14.40 -1.15
N ILE A 301 1.40 13.81 -0.42
CA ILE A 301 0.46 12.85 -1.01
C ILE A 301 -0.47 13.50 -2.05
N HIS A 302 -0.85 14.77 -1.83
CA HIS A 302 -1.70 15.50 -2.78
C HIS A 302 -0.89 16.02 -3.96
N SER A 303 0.39 16.43 -3.76
CA SER A 303 1.29 16.76 -4.88
C SER A 303 1.47 15.55 -5.81
N VAL A 304 1.70 14.37 -5.23
CA VAL A 304 1.85 13.12 -6.00
C VAL A 304 0.57 12.76 -6.75
N LEU A 305 -0.61 12.95 -6.13
CA LEU A 305 -1.88 12.76 -6.83
C LEU A 305 -2.05 13.71 -8.02
N VAL A 306 -1.81 15.00 -7.82
CA VAL A 306 -1.90 16.00 -8.91
C VAL A 306 -0.94 15.66 -10.04
N PHE A 307 0.29 15.30 -9.69
CA PHE A 307 1.28 14.84 -10.66
C PHE A 307 0.81 13.60 -11.43
N ALA A 308 0.26 12.58 -10.75
CA ALA A 308 -0.29 11.39 -11.40
C ALA A 308 -1.45 11.70 -12.36
N VAL A 309 -2.34 12.61 -11.99
CA VAL A 309 -3.45 13.06 -12.85
C VAL A 309 -2.94 13.78 -14.09
N LEU A 310 -2.04 14.76 -13.92
CA LEU A 310 -1.45 15.51 -15.04
C LEU A 310 -0.69 14.59 -15.99
N MET A 311 0.05 13.63 -15.45
CA MET A 311 0.86 12.71 -16.23
C MET A 311 0.02 11.70 -17.01
N THR A 312 -1.03 11.16 -16.39
CA THR A 312 -1.99 10.31 -17.10
C THR A 312 -2.66 11.09 -18.22
N THR A 313 -3.06 12.34 -17.95
CA THR A 313 -3.65 13.21 -18.96
C THR A 313 -2.69 13.44 -20.12
N ALA A 314 -1.41 13.71 -19.82
CA ALA A 314 -0.37 13.89 -20.83
C ALA A 314 -0.19 12.60 -21.66
N MET A 315 -0.04 11.44 -21.04
CA MET A 315 0.15 10.15 -21.73
C MET A 315 -1.01 9.82 -22.66
N VAL A 316 -2.25 9.91 -22.18
CA VAL A 316 -3.44 9.67 -23.02
C VAL A 316 -3.52 10.71 -24.14
N SER A 317 -3.25 11.99 -23.86
CA SER A 317 -3.27 13.04 -24.88
C SER A 317 -2.21 12.86 -25.97
N THR A 318 -1.06 12.25 -25.67
CA THR A 318 -0.05 11.90 -26.69
C THR A 318 -0.44 10.72 -27.55
N TYR A 319 -1.28 9.83 -27.03
CA TYR A 319 -1.79 8.68 -27.77
C TYR A 319 -2.91 9.09 -28.74
N LEU A 320 -3.72 10.09 -28.36
CA LEU A 320 -4.81 10.59 -29.18
C LEU A 320 -4.31 11.47 -30.32
N GLY A 321 -4.80 11.21 -31.53
CA GLY A 321 -4.53 12.03 -32.71
C GLY A 321 -5.23 13.39 -32.69
N SER A 322 -4.79 14.28 -33.58
CA SER A 322 -5.35 15.63 -33.74
C SER A 322 -6.43 15.70 -34.83
N ASP A 323 -6.61 14.66 -35.65
CA ASP A 323 -7.53 14.69 -36.79
C ASP A 323 -9.00 14.50 -36.36
N PRO A 324 -9.86 15.53 -36.50
CA PRO A 324 -11.27 15.45 -36.10
C PRO A 324 -12.11 14.54 -37.00
N ASN A 325 -11.64 14.19 -38.20
CA ASN A 325 -12.41 13.39 -39.15
C ASN A 325 -12.23 11.88 -38.93
N ALA A 326 -11.16 11.47 -38.24
CA ALA A 326 -10.84 10.06 -38.00
C ALA A 326 -11.35 9.54 -36.64
N TYR A 327 -11.44 10.40 -35.63
CA TYR A 327 -11.80 9.99 -34.26
C TYR A 327 -12.76 10.99 -33.58
N TRP A 328 -13.77 10.46 -32.89
CA TRP A 328 -14.71 11.25 -32.08
C TRP A 328 -14.07 11.87 -30.82
N LEU A 329 -12.94 11.31 -30.36
CA LEU A 329 -12.18 11.79 -29.21
C LEU A 329 -10.81 12.28 -29.67
N THR A 330 -10.73 13.55 -30.07
CA THR A 330 -9.44 14.18 -30.39
C THR A 330 -8.70 14.59 -29.13
N ARG A 331 -7.38 14.84 -29.28
CA ARG A 331 -6.53 15.35 -28.21
C ARG A 331 -7.12 16.58 -27.50
N ASP A 332 -7.58 17.59 -28.25
CA ASP A 332 -8.11 18.83 -27.67
C ASP A 332 -9.44 18.61 -26.93
N VAL A 333 -10.34 17.79 -27.51
CA VAL A 333 -11.61 17.43 -26.87
C VAL A 333 -11.36 16.67 -25.57
N PHE A 334 -10.39 15.76 -25.54
CA PHE A 334 -10.01 15.04 -24.32
C PHE A 334 -9.46 15.99 -23.25
N LEU A 335 -8.53 16.89 -23.60
CA LEU A 335 -7.94 17.83 -22.64
C LEU A 335 -8.99 18.80 -22.06
N ILE A 336 -9.87 19.34 -22.90
CA ILE A 336 -11.00 20.17 -22.46
C ILE A 336 -11.94 19.35 -21.55
N GLY A 337 -12.24 18.10 -21.94
CA GLY A 337 -13.06 17.19 -21.15
C GLY A 337 -12.50 16.94 -19.75
N VAL A 338 -11.19 16.69 -19.63
CA VAL A 338 -10.51 16.52 -18.34
C VAL A 338 -10.56 17.82 -17.52
N ALA A 339 -10.30 18.98 -18.13
CA ALA A 339 -10.35 20.26 -17.45
C ALA A 339 -11.76 20.57 -16.89
N ILE A 340 -12.81 20.33 -17.69
CA ILE A 340 -14.21 20.45 -17.26
C ILE A 340 -14.50 19.48 -16.13
N PHE A 341 -14.12 18.20 -16.26
CA PHE A 341 -14.37 17.18 -15.24
C PHE A 341 -13.73 17.53 -13.90
N LEU A 342 -12.45 17.93 -13.89
CA LEU A 342 -11.75 18.34 -12.67
C LEU A 342 -12.36 19.61 -12.06
N THR A 343 -12.80 20.55 -12.90
CA THR A 343 -13.51 21.76 -12.45
C THR A 343 -14.84 21.42 -11.80
N LEU A 344 -15.64 20.54 -12.41
CA LEU A 344 -16.90 20.08 -11.84
C LEU A 344 -16.69 19.40 -10.48
N ILE A 345 -15.70 18.51 -10.36
CA ILE A 345 -15.36 17.88 -9.08
C ILE A 345 -15.00 18.93 -8.03
N PHE A 346 -14.13 19.89 -8.37
CA PHE A 346 -13.72 20.95 -7.46
C PHE A 346 -14.93 21.79 -6.99
N VAL A 347 -15.76 22.23 -7.93
CA VAL A 347 -16.95 23.06 -7.65
C VAL A 347 -17.95 22.30 -6.78
N LEU A 348 -18.24 21.02 -7.09
CA LEU A 348 -19.14 20.20 -6.29
C LEU A 348 -18.63 20.02 -4.85
N ILE A 349 -17.34 19.73 -4.67
CA ILE A 349 -16.74 19.62 -3.33
C ILE A 349 -16.80 20.97 -2.61
N TRP A 350 -16.58 22.08 -3.32
CA TRP A 350 -16.59 23.42 -2.74
C TRP A 350 -17.99 23.84 -2.29
N ILE A 351 -19.03 23.53 -3.06
CA ILE A 351 -20.42 23.85 -2.72
C ILE A 351 -20.90 22.98 -1.56
N PHE A 352 -20.74 21.65 -1.66
CA PHE A 352 -21.38 20.72 -0.72
C PHE A 352 -20.54 20.40 0.51
N LYS A 353 -19.21 20.52 0.45
CA LYS A 353 -18.29 19.96 1.46
C LYS A 353 -17.19 20.90 1.95
N LYS A 354 -17.16 22.17 1.54
CA LYS A 354 -16.16 23.16 1.98
C LYS A 354 -16.06 23.29 3.50
N GLN A 355 -17.18 23.21 4.22
CA GLN A 355 -17.19 23.35 5.68
C GLN A 355 -16.43 22.21 6.39
N GLU A 356 -16.44 20.99 5.83
CA GLU A 356 -15.73 19.81 6.39
C GLU A 356 -14.20 19.82 6.15
N LEU A 357 -13.73 20.70 5.26
CA LEU A 357 -12.31 20.89 4.94
C LEU A 357 -11.65 21.88 5.91
N LYS A 358 -10.47 21.52 6.42
CA LYS A 358 -9.64 22.42 7.23
C LYS A 358 -9.07 23.57 6.38
N LYS A 359 -8.73 24.70 7.01
CA LYS A 359 -8.21 25.91 6.32
C LYS A 359 -7.07 25.59 5.34
N ASP A 360 -6.02 24.89 5.77
CA ASP A 360 -4.88 24.55 4.89
C ASP A 360 -5.28 23.66 3.71
N ALA A 361 -6.26 22.77 3.89
CA ALA A 361 -6.75 21.92 2.81
C ALA A 361 -7.53 22.71 1.77
N ARG A 362 -8.23 23.78 2.18
CA ARG A 362 -8.91 24.69 1.24
C ARG A 362 -7.91 25.47 0.40
N TYR A 363 -6.86 26.03 1.03
CA TYR A 363 -5.80 26.74 0.31
C TYR A 363 -5.03 25.83 -0.64
N GLY A 364 -4.67 24.62 -0.20
CA GLY A 364 -4.04 23.62 -1.06
C GLY A 364 -4.91 23.24 -2.25
N ALA A 365 -6.21 23.02 -2.04
CA ALA A 365 -7.14 22.69 -3.12
C ALA A 365 -7.27 23.82 -4.16
N ILE A 366 -7.38 25.08 -3.71
CA ILE A 366 -7.38 26.24 -4.62
C ILE A 366 -6.05 26.34 -5.37
N GLY A 367 -4.93 26.22 -4.66
CA GLY A 367 -3.59 26.32 -5.27
C GLY A 367 -3.38 25.27 -6.37
N TYR A 368 -3.69 24.00 -6.10
CA TYR A 368 -3.60 22.96 -7.12
C TYR A 368 -4.59 23.16 -8.26
N PHE A 369 -5.81 23.62 -7.97
CA PHE A 369 -6.80 23.92 -9.03
C PHE A 369 -6.29 25.01 -9.98
N VAL A 370 -5.77 26.12 -9.43
CA VAL A 370 -5.19 27.21 -10.23
C VAL A 370 -3.99 26.73 -11.05
N ILE A 371 -3.11 25.90 -10.48
CA ILE A 371 -1.97 25.33 -11.21
C ILE A 371 -2.45 24.46 -12.37
N ILE A 372 -3.38 23.53 -12.11
CA ILE A 372 -3.90 22.62 -13.14
C ILE A 372 -4.54 23.41 -14.27
N ILE A 373 -5.47 24.33 -13.97
CA ILE A 373 -6.13 25.15 -14.98
C ILE A 373 -5.14 26.06 -15.72
N GLY A 374 -4.18 26.64 -15.01
CA GLY A 374 -3.10 27.42 -15.63
C GLY A 374 -2.29 26.61 -16.64
N LEU A 375 -1.95 25.36 -16.33
CA LEU A 375 -1.27 24.46 -17.26
C LEU A 375 -2.13 24.16 -18.50
N PHE A 376 -3.43 23.87 -18.33
CA PHE A 376 -4.35 23.68 -19.44
C PHE A 376 -4.46 24.92 -20.33
N LEU A 377 -4.59 26.11 -19.74
CA LEU A 377 -4.64 27.36 -20.50
C LEU A 377 -3.35 27.59 -21.30
N ILE A 378 -2.18 27.43 -20.67
CA ILE A 378 -0.89 27.55 -21.35
C ILE A 378 -0.80 26.59 -22.53
N HIS A 379 -1.30 25.35 -22.37
CA HIS A 379 -1.32 24.39 -23.45
C HIS A 379 -2.19 24.84 -24.64
N SER A 380 -3.38 25.37 -24.38
CA SER A 380 -4.27 25.92 -25.41
C SER A 380 -3.66 27.10 -26.17
N PHE A 381 -2.77 27.88 -25.54
CA PHE A 381 -2.10 29.02 -26.18
C PHE A 381 -0.76 28.69 -26.85
N SER A 382 -0.09 27.59 -26.48
CA SER A 382 1.32 27.35 -26.83
C SER A 382 1.60 26.69 -28.20
N GLY A 383 0.60 26.31 -29.00
CA GLY A 383 0.82 25.78 -30.37
C GLY A 383 1.56 24.42 -30.45
N SER A 384 0.79 23.37 -30.67
CA SER A 384 1.06 22.03 -31.21
C SER A 384 2.19 21.09 -30.73
N ASN A 385 3.35 21.49 -30.17
CA ASN A 385 4.41 20.48 -29.88
C ASN A 385 4.79 20.25 -28.41
N ASN A 386 4.44 21.15 -27.49
CA ASN A 386 4.78 21.00 -26.07
C ASN A 386 3.51 20.75 -25.23
N ILE A 387 3.48 19.66 -24.48
CA ILE A 387 2.39 19.37 -23.53
C ILE A 387 2.77 20.01 -22.20
N PHE A 388 1.96 20.97 -21.74
CA PHE A 388 2.16 21.62 -20.43
C PHE A 388 3.60 22.12 -20.19
N ILE A 389 4.24 22.71 -21.22
CA ILE A 389 5.62 23.27 -21.21
C ILE A 389 6.74 22.24 -21.41
N PHE A 390 6.50 20.94 -21.18
CA PHE A 390 7.54 19.90 -21.23
C PHE A 390 7.37 18.91 -22.39
N GLU A 391 8.48 18.30 -22.80
CA GLU A 391 8.46 17.20 -23.76
C GLU A 391 7.86 15.93 -23.12
N ALA A 392 6.96 15.26 -23.82
CA ALA A 392 6.26 14.09 -23.30
C ALA A 392 7.21 12.93 -22.92
N SER A 393 8.29 12.75 -23.69
CA SER A 393 9.35 11.76 -23.45
C SER A 393 10.03 11.99 -22.09
N THR A 394 10.43 13.24 -21.84
CA THR A 394 11.06 13.68 -20.59
C THR A 394 10.12 13.49 -19.41
N LEU A 395 8.84 13.85 -19.56
CA LEU A 395 7.82 13.64 -18.53
C LEU A 395 7.65 12.15 -18.16
N ARG A 396 7.63 11.24 -19.15
CA ARG A 396 7.53 9.78 -18.92
C ARG A 396 8.72 9.24 -18.11
N LEU A 397 9.94 9.67 -18.44
CA LEU A 397 11.16 9.29 -17.72
C LEU A 397 11.16 9.75 -16.26
N TRP A 398 10.83 11.02 -16.01
CA TRP A 398 10.75 11.56 -14.66
C TRP A 398 9.67 10.87 -13.82
N TYR A 399 8.56 10.49 -14.43
CA TYR A 399 7.49 9.77 -13.74
C TYR A 399 7.92 8.37 -13.28
N GLY A 400 8.47 7.57 -14.20
CA GLY A 400 8.97 6.23 -13.89
C GLY A 400 10.08 6.26 -12.83
N PHE A 401 10.96 7.26 -12.92
CA PHE A 401 12.05 7.49 -11.96
C PHE A 401 11.54 7.90 -10.57
N LEU A 402 10.76 8.99 -10.47
CA LEU A 402 10.30 9.54 -9.19
C LEU A 402 9.24 8.65 -8.53
N ILE A 403 8.13 8.37 -9.21
CA ILE A 403 6.98 7.70 -8.59
C ILE A 403 7.20 6.19 -8.53
N GLY A 404 7.69 5.60 -9.63
CA GLY A 404 7.97 4.17 -9.72
C GLY A 404 9.12 3.75 -8.82
N ALA A 405 10.34 4.16 -9.14
CA ALA A 405 11.54 3.64 -8.47
C ALA A 405 11.81 4.30 -7.10
N VAL A 406 11.76 5.64 -7.00
CA VAL A 406 12.17 6.35 -5.78
C VAL A 406 11.09 6.29 -4.69
N PHE A 407 9.84 6.63 -4.99
CA PHE A 407 8.82 6.67 -3.93
C PHE A 407 8.22 5.30 -3.57
N SER A 408 7.93 4.44 -4.56
CA SER A 408 7.27 3.16 -4.28
C SER A 408 8.23 2.05 -3.82
N GLY A 409 9.41 1.93 -4.45
CA GLY A 409 10.42 0.92 -4.12
C GLY A 409 11.37 1.36 -3.00
N VAL A 410 12.13 2.43 -3.25
CA VAL A 410 13.19 2.92 -2.35
C VAL A 410 12.61 3.48 -1.05
N ILE A 411 11.74 4.48 -1.11
CA ILE A 411 11.16 5.12 0.08
C ILE A 411 10.10 4.24 0.74
N GLY A 412 9.33 3.49 -0.06
CA GLY A 412 8.20 2.71 0.41
C GLY A 412 8.60 1.57 1.33
N THR A 413 9.24 0.54 0.77
CA THR A 413 9.58 -0.69 1.50
C THR A 413 10.96 -0.65 2.15
N GLY A 414 11.91 0.09 1.56
CA GLY A 414 13.27 0.24 2.11
C GLY A 414 13.28 0.85 3.51
N PHE A 415 12.36 1.78 3.80
CA PHE A 415 12.36 2.49 5.09
C PHE A 415 11.38 1.95 6.14
N TYR A 416 10.83 0.74 5.98
CA TYR A 416 9.98 0.15 7.02
C TYR A 416 10.65 0.14 8.41
N PRO A 417 11.92 -0.28 8.55
CA PRO A 417 12.61 -0.30 9.84
C PRO A 417 12.91 1.10 10.43
N ILE A 418 12.71 2.17 9.66
CA ILE A 418 13.09 3.54 10.03
C ILE A 418 11.85 4.41 10.25
N PHE A 419 10.97 4.50 9.25
CA PHE A 419 9.81 5.41 9.24
C PHE A 419 8.45 4.71 9.48
N GLY A 420 8.42 3.37 9.52
CA GLY A 420 7.24 2.56 9.84
C GLY A 420 6.66 1.78 8.66
N SER A 421 5.66 0.94 8.93
CA SER A 421 5.13 -0.04 7.97
C SER A 421 4.39 0.55 6.76
N ARG A 422 3.85 1.77 6.86
CA ARG A 422 2.97 2.37 5.83
C ARG A 422 3.49 3.68 5.25
N VAL A 423 4.81 3.86 5.20
CA VAL A 423 5.45 5.09 4.71
C VAL A 423 5.00 5.45 3.29
N TRP A 424 5.05 4.49 2.34
CA TRP A 424 4.50 4.69 1.00
C TRP A 424 3.02 5.05 1.00
N CYS A 425 2.20 4.25 1.71
CA CYS A 425 0.75 4.46 1.76
C CYS A 425 0.35 5.79 2.41
N ARG A 426 1.21 6.35 3.25
CA ARG A 426 0.99 7.60 3.97
C ARG A 426 1.46 8.81 3.17
N PHE A 427 2.65 8.77 2.58
CA PHE A 427 3.25 9.93 1.94
C PHE A 427 3.12 9.94 0.42
N GLY A 428 3.19 8.78 -0.24
CA GLY A 428 3.39 8.73 -1.70
C GLY A 428 2.28 8.06 -2.51
N CYS A 429 1.37 7.30 -1.89
CA CYS A 429 0.35 6.56 -2.65
C CYS A 429 -0.78 7.47 -3.16
N PRO A 430 -0.90 7.72 -4.50
CA PRO A 430 -1.92 8.61 -5.03
C PRO A 430 -3.33 8.01 -4.89
N MET A 431 -3.46 6.69 -4.97
CA MET A 431 -4.72 5.98 -4.71
C MET A 431 -5.20 6.18 -3.26
N ALA A 432 -4.28 6.23 -2.29
CA ALA A 432 -4.63 6.50 -0.90
C ALA A 432 -5.13 7.93 -0.67
N ALA A 433 -4.71 8.91 -1.49
CA ALA A 433 -5.24 10.27 -1.47
C ALA A 433 -6.69 10.32 -2.00
N ILE A 434 -6.98 9.71 -3.15
CA ILE A 434 -8.34 9.64 -3.72
C ILE A 434 -9.29 8.95 -2.74
N LEU A 435 -8.92 7.73 -2.31
CA LEU A 435 -9.73 6.96 -1.37
C LEU A 435 -9.87 7.67 -0.01
N GLY A 436 -8.83 8.39 0.43
CA GLY A 436 -8.85 9.16 1.66
C GLY A 436 -9.82 10.33 1.61
N LEU A 437 -9.87 11.04 0.48
CA LEU A 437 -10.83 12.10 0.23
C LEU A 437 -12.26 11.54 0.19
N GLN A 438 -12.49 10.48 -0.58
CA GLN A 438 -13.79 9.81 -0.67
C GLN A 438 -14.25 9.28 0.68
N GLN A 439 -13.37 8.63 1.45
CA GLN A 439 -13.68 8.14 2.79
C GLN A 439 -14.06 9.28 3.73
N ARG A 440 -13.27 10.35 3.73
CA ARG A 440 -13.49 11.47 4.65
C ARG A 440 -14.78 12.20 4.35
N LEU A 441 -15.20 12.36 3.09
CA LEU A 441 -16.35 13.19 2.74
C LEU A 441 -17.65 12.43 2.55
N PHE A 442 -17.58 11.18 2.05
CA PHE A 442 -18.76 10.46 1.57
C PHE A 442 -18.99 9.10 2.24
N SER A 443 -17.98 8.49 2.87
CA SER A 443 -18.11 7.13 3.39
C SER A 443 -18.88 7.01 4.70
N ARG A 444 -19.69 5.95 4.79
CA ARG A 444 -20.39 5.49 6.01
C ARG A 444 -19.47 4.97 7.09
N PHE A 445 -18.22 4.67 6.75
CA PHE A 445 -17.23 4.11 7.67
C PHE A 445 -16.73 5.14 8.68
N ARG A 446 -16.67 4.73 9.95
CA ARG A 446 -16.06 5.46 11.07
C ARG A 446 -15.53 4.48 12.12
N ILE A 447 -14.62 4.96 12.96
CA ILE A 447 -14.29 4.27 14.21
C ILE A 447 -14.95 5.07 15.33
N THR A 448 -15.92 4.45 15.99
CA THR A 448 -16.64 5.05 17.12
C THR A 448 -15.85 4.85 18.40
N THR A 449 -16.00 5.79 19.33
CA THR A 449 -15.30 5.83 20.62
C THR A 449 -16.32 5.90 21.75
N ASN A 450 -16.10 5.12 22.81
CA ASN A 450 -16.77 5.33 24.10
C ASN A 450 -15.83 6.06 25.05
N GLY A 451 -15.83 7.41 24.98
CA GLY A 451 -14.84 8.24 25.67
C GLY A 451 -14.78 8.01 27.19
N GLY A 452 -15.91 7.78 27.85
CA GLY A 452 -15.99 7.53 29.28
C GLY A 452 -15.26 6.26 29.75
N GLN A 453 -14.94 5.33 28.85
CA GLN A 453 -14.17 4.12 29.15
C GLN A 453 -12.67 4.24 28.82
N CYS A 454 -12.24 5.39 28.26
CA CYS A 454 -10.85 5.61 27.86
C CYS A 454 -9.94 5.85 29.07
N ILE A 455 -9.04 4.90 29.34
CA ILE A 455 -8.01 5.02 30.39
C ILE A 455 -6.70 5.68 29.90
N SER A 456 -6.71 6.34 28.74
CA SER A 456 -5.56 7.10 28.21
C SER A 456 -4.23 6.34 28.05
N CYS A 457 -4.24 5.00 27.97
CA CYS A 457 -3.03 4.16 27.94
C CYS A 457 -2.16 4.31 26.67
N GLY A 458 -2.70 4.88 25.59
CA GLY A 458 -1.94 5.19 24.37
C GLY A 458 -1.65 4.04 23.41
N ASN A 459 -1.98 2.78 23.75
CA ASN A 459 -1.75 1.62 22.88
C ASN A 459 -2.32 1.80 21.46
N CYS A 460 -3.53 2.34 21.36
CA CYS A 460 -4.19 2.60 20.08
C CYS A 460 -3.41 3.57 19.18
N SER A 461 -2.82 4.63 19.75
CA SER A 461 -1.96 5.57 19.01
C SER A 461 -0.62 4.94 18.68
N THR A 462 -0.03 4.18 19.61
CA THR A 462 1.26 3.51 19.40
C THR A 462 1.22 2.57 18.20
N TYR A 463 0.18 1.73 18.10
CA TYR A 463 0.05 0.77 16.99
C TYR A 463 -0.63 1.33 15.73
N CYS A 464 -0.98 2.63 15.71
CA CYS A 464 -1.50 3.26 14.50
C CYS A 464 -0.36 3.56 13.52
N GLU A 465 -0.26 2.73 12.49
CA GLU A 465 0.73 2.85 11.41
C GLU A 465 0.50 4.02 10.44
N MET A 466 -0.65 4.67 10.52
CA MET A 466 -0.93 5.90 9.77
C MET A 466 -0.55 7.16 10.55
N GLY A 467 0.09 7.02 11.72
CA GLY A 467 0.53 8.16 12.54
C GLY A 467 -0.63 8.99 13.12
N ILE A 468 -1.81 8.39 13.30
CA ILE A 468 -2.97 9.05 13.90
C ILE A 468 -2.86 8.95 15.41
N ASP A 469 -3.01 10.06 16.13
CA ASP A 469 -3.17 10.04 17.58
C ASP A 469 -4.59 9.63 17.97
N VAL A 470 -4.84 8.32 17.94
CA VAL A 470 -6.14 7.70 18.25
C VAL A 470 -6.57 7.95 19.70
N ARG A 471 -5.63 8.00 20.64
CA ARG A 471 -5.88 8.30 22.05
C ARG A 471 -6.57 9.66 22.21
N ALA A 472 -6.11 10.69 21.52
CA ALA A 472 -6.72 12.02 21.61
C ALA A 472 -8.19 12.01 21.14
N TYR A 473 -8.53 11.22 20.13
CA TYR A 473 -9.93 11.03 19.71
C TYR A 473 -10.75 10.29 20.76
N ALA A 474 -10.20 9.20 21.30
CA ALA A 474 -10.87 8.40 22.31
C ALA A 474 -11.13 9.21 23.60
N GLN A 475 -10.17 10.03 24.06
CA GLN A 475 -10.34 10.90 25.23
C GLN A 475 -11.46 11.92 25.05
N LYS A 476 -11.67 12.40 23.82
CA LYS A 476 -12.71 13.37 23.50
C LYS A 476 -14.06 12.74 23.18
N GLY A 477 -14.18 11.41 23.13
CA GLY A 477 -15.40 10.77 22.63
C GLY A 477 -15.71 11.08 21.16
N GLU A 478 -14.72 11.53 20.39
CA GLU A 478 -14.90 11.90 18.98
C GLU A 478 -14.78 10.68 18.06
N ASN A 479 -15.62 10.64 17.02
CA ASN A 479 -15.50 9.66 15.95
C ASN A 479 -14.21 9.89 15.14
N ILE A 480 -13.47 8.81 14.86
CA ILE A 480 -12.24 8.90 14.08
C ILE A 480 -12.58 8.86 12.59
N VAL A 481 -12.73 10.05 12.02
CA VAL A 481 -12.98 10.24 10.58
C VAL A 481 -11.80 10.96 9.93
N ARG A 482 -10.74 10.20 9.67
CA ARG A 482 -9.50 10.70 9.05
C ARG A 482 -9.34 10.16 7.63
N ALA A 483 -8.93 11.04 6.71
CA ALA A 483 -8.57 10.64 5.35
C ALA A 483 -7.40 9.65 5.34
N SER A 484 -6.48 9.75 6.30
CA SER A 484 -5.34 8.85 6.44
C SER A 484 -5.69 7.47 7.00
N CYS A 485 -6.80 7.31 7.74
CA CYS A 485 -7.16 6.02 8.36
C CYS A 485 -7.46 4.94 7.30
N VAL A 486 -6.70 3.83 7.29
CA VAL A 486 -6.88 2.69 6.37
C VAL A 486 -7.91 1.67 6.85
N GLY A 487 -8.50 1.86 8.04
CA GLY A 487 -9.46 0.92 8.62
C GLY A 487 -8.86 -0.46 8.94
N CYS A 488 -7.58 -0.50 9.32
CA CYS A 488 -6.87 -1.75 9.62
C CYS A 488 -7.37 -2.45 10.89
N GLY A 489 -8.11 -1.80 11.79
CA GLY A 489 -8.70 -2.46 12.96
C GLY A 489 -7.80 -2.62 14.18
N ILE A 490 -6.47 -2.51 14.01
CA ILE A 490 -5.51 -2.76 15.09
C ILE A 490 -5.71 -1.86 16.31
N CYS A 491 -6.05 -0.58 16.14
CA CYS A 491 -6.32 0.32 17.28
C CYS A 491 -7.46 -0.17 18.18
N SER A 492 -8.49 -0.81 17.62
CA SER A 492 -9.58 -1.46 18.35
C SER A 492 -9.10 -2.77 18.98
N ALA A 493 -8.35 -3.58 18.22
CA ALA A 493 -7.80 -4.85 18.71
C ALA A 493 -6.85 -4.69 19.90
N VAL A 494 -6.07 -3.59 19.96
CA VAL A 494 -5.11 -3.32 21.04
C VAL A 494 -5.66 -2.49 22.19
N CYS A 495 -6.96 -2.17 22.18
CA CYS A 495 -7.58 -1.41 23.27
C CYS A 495 -7.97 -2.36 24.42
N PRO A 496 -7.34 -2.27 25.61
CA PRO A 496 -7.63 -3.19 26.72
C PRO A 496 -9.04 -3.02 27.31
N ARG A 497 -9.66 -1.86 27.08
CA ARG A 497 -11.01 -1.52 27.56
C ARG A 497 -12.09 -1.68 26.48
N GLY A 498 -11.72 -2.02 25.24
CA GLY A 498 -12.69 -2.16 24.15
C GLY A 498 -13.39 -0.86 23.73
N VAL A 499 -12.75 0.30 23.94
CA VAL A 499 -13.32 1.63 23.70
C VAL A 499 -13.65 1.92 22.23
N LEU A 500 -12.92 1.28 21.32
CA LEU A 500 -12.91 1.61 19.90
C LEU A 500 -13.62 0.52 19.11
N LYS A 501 -14.54 0.90 18.22
CA LYS A 501 -15.26 -0.05 17.35
C LYS A 501 -15.30 0.44 15.90
N LEU A 502 -15.06 -0.48 14.97
CA LEU A 502 -15.16 -0.20 13.53
C LEU A 502 -16.62 -0.34 13.11
N GLU A 503 -17.23 0.73 12.58
CA GLU A 503 -18.66 0.76 12.27
C GLU A 503 -18.94 1.41 10.91
N ASN A 504 -20.03 0.96 10.28
CA ASN A 504 -20.63 1.59 9.11
C ASN A 504 -21.99 2.15 9.52
N GLY A 505 -22.09 3.47 9.70
CA GLY A 505 -23.30 4.13 10.19
C GLY A 505 -23.94 5.06 9.15
N PRO A 506 -24.99 5.82 9.56
CA PRO A 506 -25.47 6.97 8.81
C PRO A 506 -24.38 8.06 8.68
N MET A 507 -24.53 8.97 7.71
CA MET A 507 -23.63 10.10 7.52
C MET A 507 -23.87 11.26 8.49
N GLN A 508 -25.10 11.35 9.04
CA GLN A 508 -25.47 12.35 10.04
C GLN A 508 -24.70 12.10 11.34
N GLY A 509 -24.19 13.17 11.97
CA GLY A 509 -23.42 13.08 13.22
C GLY A 509 -22.19 12.18 13.09
N ARG A 510 -21.54 12.17 11.92
CA ARG A 510 -20.35 11.34 11.68
C ARG A 510 -19.06 12.08 12.04
N ILE A 511 -19.05 13.39 11.84
CA ILE A 511 -17.95 14.29 12.20
C ILE A 511 -18.51 15.21 13.28
N ASP A 512 -18.49 14.76 14.52
CA ASP A 512 -18.88 15.56 15.68
C ASP A 512 -17.64 16.26 16.23
N GLY A 513 -17.80 17.51 16.66
CA GLY A 513 -16.70 18.34 17.15
C GLY A 513 -16.80 18.62 18.65
N ASN A 514 -15.67 18.50 19.33
CA ASN A 514 -15.26 19.24 20.53
C ASN A 514 -16.06 19.09 21.84
N GLU A 515 -16.97 18.14 21.99
CA GLU A 515 -17.49 17.83 23.34
C GLU A 515 -16.52 16.88 24.04
N ILE A 516 -15.59 17.45 24.81
CA ILE A 516 -14.85 16.65 25.80
C ILE A 516 -15.89 16.17 26.80
N LEU A 517 -16.26 14.90 26.72
CA LEU A 517 -17.12 14.25 27.70
C LEU A 517 -16.33 14.05 29.01
N LEU A 518 -16.08 15.14 29.74
CA LEU A 518 -15.86 15.06 31.17
C LEU A 518 -17.22 14.68 31.77
N GLY A 519 -17.26 13.69 32.65
CA GLY A 519 -18.51 13.10 33.18
C GLY A 519 -19.47 14.06 33.90
N ASN A 520 -19.15 15.36 33.96
CA ASN A 520 -19.98 16.43 34.52
C ASN A 520 -20.49 17.46 33.48
N ASP A 521 -20.07 17.40 32.21
CA ASP A 521 -20.28 18.50 31.25
C ASP A 521 -21.32 18.19 30.16
N VAL A 522 -21.99 17.03 30.24
CA VAL A 522 -23.11 16.74 29.33
C VAL A 522 -24.30 17.58 29.75
N ASP A 523 -24.51 18.72 29.09
CA ASP A 523 -25.76 19.45 29.21
C ASP A 523 -26.88 18.61 28.56
N LEU A 524 -27.50 17.78 29.41
CA LEU A 524 -28.62 16.92 29.07
C LEU A 524 -29.75 17.68 28.35
N MET A 525 -29.92 18.99 28.62
CA MET A 525 -30.94 19.80 27.95
C MET A 525 -30.65 19.96 26.46
N THR A 526 -29.38 20.03 26.05
CA THR A 526 -29.00 20.15 24.64
C THR A 526 -29.24 18.85 23.86
N LEU A 527 -29.19 17.68 24.52
CA LEU A 527 -29.52 16.39 23.93
C LEU A 527 -31.04 16.14 23.89
N VAL A 528 -31.78 16.55 24.93
CA VAL A 528 -33.24 16.43 25.00
C VAL A 528 -33.93 17.35 23.98
N ASN A 529 -33.40 18.55 23.76
CA ASN A 529 -33.97 19.52 22.82
C ASN A 529 -33.62 19.25 21.34
N LYS A 530 -32.83 18.20 21.04
CA LYS A 530 -32.46 17.79 19.67
C LYS A 530 -33.26 16.59 19.13
N ASN A 531 -34.14 16.01 19.94
CA ASN A 531 -35.24 15.14 19.51
C ASN A 531 -36.50 15.97 19.32
#